data_AF-A0A938IRI2-F1
#
_entry.id   AF-A0A938IRI2-F1
#
_cell.length_a   1.000
_cell.length_b   1.000
_cell.length_c   1.000
_cell.angle_alpha   90.00
_cell.angle_beta   90.00
_cell.angle_gamma   90.00
#
_symmetry.space_group_name_H-M   'P 1'
#
loop_
_entity.id
_entity.type
_entity.pdbx_description
1 polymer ?
#
loop_
_entity_poly.entity_id
_entity_poly.type
_entity_poly.pdbx_seq_one_letter_code
_entity_poly.pdbx_strand_id
1 'polypeptide(L)'
;MNDSDLDLGLGLDRRAFLRAGAAGSTALLAATAAREGRAEPVSDDVASIGKTPHTRFAVNVEMWWTKVPFLDRIRRAAELGFPAVEIWPYQNRDVDRIAALCKELKIAIAQFTAWGFTPGMNHPDNEDTFIAAIEEACGIAHRWNCDKMCVVAGNNQPGMTQEQMLAQVVKALKRAAPIAEREKVMLILEPMNGRVDHPGHCLYGSTDAVRICREVNSPFVKINWDLYHMHISEGDLCGHLREGFDQVGYLQLADHPGRNEPGTGEIHYNRVLREAHALGYRGFVGLECRPSGDEVDAARRVAAADVW
;
A
#
# COMPACT_ATOMS: atom_id res chain seq x y z
N MET A 1 -22.30 -59.49 -38.98
CA MET A 1 -23.15 -60.06 -37.90
C MET A 1 -22.42 -59.78 -36.61
N ASN A 2 -22.82 -58.90 -35.71
CA ASN A 2 -23.87 -57.90 -35.68
C ASN A 2 -23.46 -56.89 -34.60
N ASP A 3 -23.84 -55.63 -34.82
CA ASP A 3 -23.64 -54.49 -33.94
C ASP A 3 -24.49 -54.56 -32.66
N SER A 4 -24.05 -53.83 -31.62
CA SER A 4 -24.90 -53.05 -30.70
C SER A 4 -23.96 -52.34 -29.70
N ASP A 5 -23.62 -51.07 -29.95
CA ASP A 5 -24.35 -49.85 -29.57
C ASP A 5 -24.53 -49.68 -28.05
N LEU A 6 -23.89 -48.64 -27.52
CA LEU A 6 -24.44 -47.73 -26.51
C LEU A 6 -23.54 -46.47 -26.44
N ASP A 7 -23.73 -45.60 -27.43
CA ASP A 7 -23.29 -44.21 -27.43
C ASP A 7 -24.40 -43.36 -26.78
N LEU A 8 -24.14 -42.76 -25.62
CA LEU A 8 -25.07 -41.84 -24.95
C LEU A 8 -24.71 -40.39 -25.30
N GLY A 9 -25.03 -40.01 -26.53
CA GLY A 9 -25.00 -38.63 -26.98
C GLY A 9 -26.16 -37.81 -26.38
N LEU A 10 -25.85 -36.88 -25.47
CA LEU A 10 -26.73 -35.76 -25.15
C LEU A 10 -26.43 -34.59 -26.10
N GLY A 11 -26.81 -34.76 -27.36
CA GLY A 11 -26.86 -33.68 -28.35
C GLY A 11 -28.15 -32.88 -28.17
N LEU A 12 -28.09 -31.77 -27.44
CA LEU A 12 -29.17 -30.78 -27.44
C LEU A 12 -29.19 -30.05 -28.79
N ASP A 13 -30.25 -30.27 -29.58
CA ASP A 13 -30.48 -29.64 -30.87
C ASP A 13 -30.71 -28.13 -30.73
N ARG A 14 -29.73 -27.34 -31.18
CA ARG A 14 -29.76 -25.87 -31.19
C ARG A 14 -30.90 -25.27 -32.02
N ARG A 15 -31.60 -26.05 -32.87
CA ARG A 15 -32.73 -25.57 -33.68
C ARG A 15 -34.09 -25.64 -32.98
N ALA A 16 -34.23 -26.38 -31.88
CA ALA A 16 -35.47 -26.48 -31.13
C ALA A 16 -35.72 -25.28 -30.17
N PHE A 17 -34.67 -24.58 -29.74
CA PHE A 17 -34.79 -23.46 -28.79
C PHE A 17 -35.27 -22.14 -29.43
N LEU A 18 -35.25 -22.02 -30.77
CA LEU A 18 -35.55 -20.77 -31.47
C LEU A 18 -36.96 -20.69 -32.11
N ARG A 19 -37.88 -21.61 -31.78
CA ARG A 19 -39.23 -21.62 -32.39
C ARG A 19 -40.42 -21.62 -31.41
N ALA A 20 -40.19 -21.47 -30.12
CA ALA A 20 -41.29 -21.30 -29.15
C ALA A 20 -41.12 -19.97 -28.41
N GLY A 21 -41.91 -18.95 -28.80
CA GLY A 21 -42.01 -17.72 -28.01
C GLY A 21 -42.22 -16.41 -28.77
N ALA A 22 -42.83 -16.43 -29.95
CA ALA A 22 -43.33 -15.21 -30.60
C ALA A 22 -44.86 -15.30 -30.76
N ALA A 23 -45.60 -14.81 -29.75
CA ALA A 23 -46.96 -14.24 -29.85
C ALA A 23 -47.51 -14.01 -28.43
N GLY A 24 -47.64 -12.75 -28.03
CA GLY A 24 -48.22 -12.40 -26.73
C GLY A 24 -48.04 -10.94 -26.33
N SER A 25 -48.29 -10.01 -27.24
CA SER A 25 -48.40 -8.58 -26.92
C SER A 25 -49.65 -8.31 -26.07
N THR A 26 -49.46 -8.10 -24.77
CA THR A 26 -50.37 -7.32 -23.93
C THR A 26 -49.57 -6.28 -23.17
N ALA A 27 -49.87 -5.02 -23.44
CA ALA A 27 -49.26 -3.87 -22.81
C ALA A 27 -49.66 -3.78 -21.34
N LEU A 28 -48.69 -3.97 -20.43
CA LEU A 28 -48.70 -3.35 -19.11
C LEU A 28 -47.47 -2.45 -19.01
N LEU A 29 -47.67 -1.17 -19.33
CA LEU A 29 -46.78 -0.09 -18.89
C LEU A 29 -47.01 0.10 -17.38
N ALA A 30 -46.40 -0.75 -16.57
CA ALA A 30 -46.24 -0.49 -15.14
C ALA A 30 -45.03 0.42 -14.98
N ALA A 31 -45.28 1.67 -14.59
CA ALA A 31 -44.27 2.65 -14.25
C ALA A 31 -43.43 2.15 -13.06
N THR A 32 -42.31 1.50 -13.34
CA THR A 32 -41.21 1.41 -12.38
C THR A 32 -40.50 2.75 -12.41
N ALA A 33 -40.98 3.70 -11.61
CA ALA A 33 -40.16 4.84 -11.24
C ALA A 33 -38.88 4.28 -10.62
N ALA A 34 -37.77 4.41 -11.35
CA ALA A 34 -36.46 4.14 -10.83
C ALA A 34 -36.32 4.95 -9.53
N ARG A 35 -36.12 4.25 -8.41
CA ARG A 35 -35.44 4.87 -7.28
C ARG A 35 -34.02 5.12 -7.75
N GLU A 36 -33.81 6.25 -8.41
CA GLU A 36 -32.52 6.92 -8.35
C GLU A 36 -32.26 7.12 -6.87
N GLY A 37 -31.35 6.30 -6.32
CA GLY A 37 -30.73 6.64 -5.06
C GLY A 37 -30.12 8.01 -5.27
N ARG A 38 -30.73 9.05 -4.70
CA ARG A 38 -30.10 10.37 -4.61
C ARG A 38 -28.78 10.11 -3.91
N ALA A 39 -27.68 10.23 -4.64
CA ALA A 39 -26.40 10.44 -4.01
C ALA A 39 -26.59 11.65 -3.09
N GLU A 40 -26.35 11.44 -1.79
CA GLU A 40 -26.22 12.54 -0.84
C GLU A 40 -25.30 13.60 -1.47
N PRO A 41 -25.65 14.89 -1.43
CA PRO A 41 -24.79 15.92 -1.94
C PRO A 41 -23.42 15.76 -1.28
N VAL A 42 -22.37 15.64 -2.09
CA VAL A 42 -20.99 15.58 -1.59
C VAL A 42 -20.77 16.83 -0.75
N SER A 43 -20.51 16.65 0.54
CA SER A 43 -20.24 17.74 1.46
C SER A 43 -19.15 18.65 0.88
N ASP A 44 -19.43 19.96 0.82
CA ASP A 44 -18.44 20.98 0.45
C ASP A 44 -17.38 21.19 1.56
N ASP A 45 -17.54 20.55 2.72
CA ASP A 45 -16.54 20.56 3.78
C ASP A 45 -15.34 19.69 3.41
N VAL A 46 -14.35 20.31 2.77
CA VAL A 46 -13.09 19.65 2.41
C VAL A 46 -12.25 19.26 3.63
N ALA A 47 -12.45 19.92 4.79
CA ALA A 47 -11.63 19.73 6.00
C ALA A 47 -11.95 18.45 6.79
N SER A 48 -12.95 17.70 6.36
CA SER A 48 -13.28 16.38 6.90
C SER A 48 -13.01 15.22 5.95
N ILE A 49 -12.56 15.47 4.71
CA ILE A 49 -12.41 14.40 3.69
C ILE A 49 -11.43 13.31 4.18
N GLY A 50 -10.29 13.70 4.74
CA GLY A 50 -9.29 12.77 5.27
C GLY A 50 -9.66 12.12 6.61
N LYS A 51 -10.82 12.46 7.20
CA LYS A 51 -11.33 11.87 8.46
C LYS A 51 -12.29 10.74 8.13
N THR A 52 -11.72 9.57 7.85
CA THR A 52 -12.45 8.37 7.46
C THR A 52 -12.87 7.52 8.67
N PRO A 53 -13.93 6.70 8.55
CA PRO A 53 -14.57 6.05 9.71
C PRO A 53 -13.76 4.91 10.33
N HIS A 54 -12.95 4.18 9.55
CA HIS A 54 -12.29 2.96 9.99
C HIS A 54 -10.77 2.99 9.83
N THR A 55 -10.29 3.66 8.80
CA THR A 55 -8.87 3.75 8.45
C THR A 55 -8.31 5.13 8.80
N ARG A 56 -7.04 5.19 9.22
CA ARG A 56 -6.32 6.46 9.43
C ARG A 56 -5.32 6.62 8.29
N PHE A 57 -5.65 7.42 7.29
CA PHE A 57 -4.76 7.58 6.13
C PHE A 57 -3.60 8.55 6.39
N ALA A 58 -2.44 8.25 5.82
CA ALA A 58 -1.27 9.11 5.78
C ALA A 58 -0.95 9.48 4.34
N VAL A 59 -0.96 10.77 3.98
CA VAL A 59 -0.69 11.18 2.60
C VAL A 59 0.81 11.20 2.31
N ASN A 60 1.26 10.54 1.25
CA ASN A 60 2.64 10.66 0.78
C ASN A 60 2.85 12.00 0.05
N VAL A 61 3.59 12.93 0.68
CA VAL A 61 3.74 14.30 0.16
C VAL A 61 4.80 14.43 -0.97
N GLU A 62 5.46 13.33 -1.32
CA GLU A 62 6.28 13.22 -2.51
C GLU A 62 5.44 12.91 -3.76
N MET A 63 4.26 12.30 -3.60
CA MET A 63 3.38 11.94 -4.71
C MET A 63 2.15 12.85 -4.85
N TRP A 64 1.72 13.49 -3.77
CA TRP A 64 0.62 14.45 -3.76
C TRP A 64 1.13 15.90 -3.85
N TRP A 65 0.41 16.77 -4.56
CA TRP A 65 0.76 18.20 -4.73
C TRP A 65 2.20 18.45 -5.20
N THR A 66 2.69 17.63 -6.13
CA THR A 66 4.11 17.65 -6.57
C THR A 66 4.57 18.99 -7.15
N LYS A 67 3.64 19.83 -7.61
CA LYS A 67 3.89 21.17 -8.17
C LYS A 67 3.90 22.28 -7.12
N VAL A 68 3.63 21.95 -5.85
CA VAL A 68 3.55 22.88 -4.73
C VAL A 68 4.84 22.78 -3.89
N PRO A 69 5.33 23.86 -3.24
CA PRO A 69 6.48 23.79 -2.34
C PRO A 69 6.27 22.76 -1.22
N PHE A 70 7.33 22.04 -0.83
CA PHE A 70 7.23 20.87 0.05
C PHE A 70 6.42 21.10 1.34
N LEU A 71 6.72 22.17 2.08
CA LEU A 71 6.00 22.49 3.33
C LEU A 71 4.52 22.83 3.10
N ASP A 72 4.18 23.36 1.93
CA ASP A 72 2.79 23.66 1.58
C ASP A 72 2.02 22.39 1.27
N ARG A 73 2.67 21.30 0.83
CA ARG A 73 2.02 19.98 0.65
C ARG A 73 1.52 19.40 1.96
N ILE A 74 2.32 19.55 3.04
CA ILE A 74 1.92 19.15 4.40
C ILE A 74 0.71 19.98 4.86
N ARG A 75 0.69 21.29 4.57
CA ARG A 75 -0.48 22.13 4.84
C ARG A 75 -1.71 21.67 4.08
N ARG A 76 -1.59 21.34 2.78
CA ARG A 76 -2.71 20.84 1.99
C ARG A 76 -3.27 19.52 2.54
N ALA A 77 -2.40 18.60 2.98
CA ALA A 77 -2.86 17.38 3.65
C ALA A 77 -3.68 17.68 4.92
N ALA A 78 -3.19 18.60 5.76
CA ALA A 78 -3.90 19.02 6.97
C ALA A 78 -5.21 19.77 6.66
N GLU A 79 -5.24 20.60 5.62
CA GLU A 79 -6.44 21.32 5.14
C GLU A 79 -7.55 20.36 4.69
N LEU A 80 -7.20 19.20 4.14
CA LEU A 80 -8.17 18.14 3.81
C LEU A 80 -8.53 17.25 5.00
N GLY A 81 -7.97 17.52 6.18
CA GLY A 81 -8.27 16.78 7.40
C GLY A 81 -7.56 15.44 7.55
N PHE A 82 -6.52 15.15 6.75
CA PHE A 82 -5.73 13.94 6.92
C PHE A 82 -4.99 13.97 8.27
N PRO A 83 -4.98 12.86 9.03
CA PRO A 83 -4.35 12.82 10.34
C PRO A 83 -2.82 12.67 10.28
N ALA A 84 -2.26 12.28 9.14
CA ALA A 84 -0.83 12.06 8.99
C ALA A 84 -0.33 12.29 7.55
N VAL A 85 0.99 12.40 7.43
CA VAL A 85 1.75 12.37 6.16
C VAL A 85 2.85 11.33 6.21
N GLU A 86 3.29 10.89 5.04
CA GLU A 86 4.54 10.18 4.84
C GLU A 86 5.55 11.10 4.17
N ILE A 87 6.83 10.88 4.46
CA ILE A 87 7.94 11.64 3.88
C ILE A 87 8.94 10.61 3.34
N TRP A 88 9.53 10.79 2.16
CA TRP A 88 10.59 9.89 1.71
C TRP A 88 11.94 10.25 2.38
N PRO A 89 13.07 10.57 1.71
CA PRO A 89 14.29 10.79 2.47
C PRO A 89 14.21 12.09 3.28
N TYR A 90 14.72 12.04 4.51
CA TYR A 90 14.96 13.20 5.35
C TYR A 90 16.18 14.01 4.90
N GLN A 91 17.06 13.41 4.11
CA GLN A 91 18.27 14.04 3.60
C GLN A 91 17.90 15.29 2.77
N ASN A 92 18.65 16.37 2.98
CA ASN A 92 18.41 17.68 2.34
C ASN A 92 17.07 18.35 2.70
N ARG A 93 16.41 17.92 3.79
CA ARG A 93 15.21 18.55 4.34
C ARG A 93 15.55 19.42 5.55
N ASP A 94 14.74 20.45 5.78
CA ASP A 94 14.75 21.21 7.03
C ASP A 94 13.94 20.46 8.10
N VAL A 95 14.63 19.59 8.84
CA VAL A 95 14.04 18.67 9.83
C VAL A 95 13.28 19.42 10.91
N ASP A 96 13.84 20.52 11.44
CA ASP A 96 13.22 21.30 12.52
C ASP A 96 12.00 22.06 12.03
N ARG A 97 12.07 22.63 10.81
CA ARG A 97 10.93 23.33 10.24
C ARG A 97 9.77 22.39 9.96
N ILE A 98 10.05 21.18 9.48
CA ILE A 98 9.04 20.13 9.28
C ILE A 98 8.41 19.73 10.62
N ALA A 99 9.22 19.45 11.63
CA ALA A 99 8.73 19.08 12.97
C ALA A 99 7.81 20.16 13.56
N ALA A 100 8.24 21.43 13.48
CA ALA A 100 7.48 22.57 13.98
C ALA A 100 6.14 22.72 13.24
N LEU A 101 6.14 22.58 11.91
CA LEU A 101 4.94 22.68 11.09
C LEU A 101 3.95 21.54 11.40
N CYS A 102 4.42 20.29 11.46
CA CYS A 102 3.56 19.15 11.78
C CYS A 102 2.92 19.30 13.16
N LYS A 103 3.67 19.81 14.15
CA LYS A 103 3.16 20.14 15.49
C LYS A 103 2.11 21.25 15.46
N GLU A 104 2.34 22.33 14.72
CA GLU A 104 1.42 23.45 14.54
C GLU A 104 0.08 22.97 13.94
N LEU A 105 0.17 22.17 12.87
CA LEU A 105 -0.99 21.64 12.14
C LEU A 105 -1.66 20.45 12.84
N LYS A 106 -1.05 19.88 13.88
CA LYS A 106 -1.48 18.65 14.56
C LYS A 106 -1.61 17.45 13.61
N ILE A 107 -0.71 17.36 12.64
CA ILE A 107 -0.62 16.25 11.69
C ILE A 107 0.61 15.40 12.05
N ALA A 108 0.46 14.07 12.07
CA ALA A 108 1.55 13.17 12.40
C ALA A 108 2.45 12.90 11.18
N ILE A 109 3.69 12.50 11.41
CA ILE A 109 4.52 11.85 10.39
C ILE A 109 4.41 10.34 10.65
N ALA A 110 3.77 9.62 9.74
CA ALA A 110 3.43 8.21 9.92
C ALA A 110 4.62 7.26 9.72
N GLN A 111 5.46 7.57 8.74
CA GLN A 111 6.73 6.91 8.46
C GLN A 111 7.61 7.85 7.62
N PHE A 112 8.91 7.55 7.58
CA PHE A 112 9.80 8.16 6.59
C PHE A 112 10.87 7.21 6.04
N THR A 113 11.47 7.50 4.88
CA THR A 113 12.53 6.65 4.32
C THR A 113 13.88 6.94 5.00
N ALA A 114 14.42 5.93 5.68
CA ALA A 114 15.78 5.97 6.25
C ALA A 114 16.84 5.42 5.29
N TRP A 115 16.48 4.42 4.48
CA TRP A 115 17.41 3.77 3.55
C TRP A 115 16.74 3.38 2.23
N GLY A 116 17.30 3.85 1.11
CA GLY A 116 16.77 3.64 -0.24
C GLY A 116 17.43 2.50 -1.02
N PHE A 117 17.31 2.54 -2.36
CA PHE A 117 17.75 1.48 -3.26
C PHE A 117 19.27 1.36 -3.44
N THR A 118 19.98 2.49 -3.39
CA THR A 118 21.41 2.59 -3.70
C THR A 118 22.11 3.54 -2.71
N PRO A 119 23.19 3.11 -2.05
CA PRO A 119 23.67 1.73 -1.98
C PRO A 119 22.63 0.77 -1.38
N GLY A 120 22.59 -0.48 -1.84
CA GLY A 120 21.66 -1.49 -1.31
C GLY A 120 22.22 -2.18 -0.07
N MET A 121 21.39 -2.43 0.95
CA MET A 121 21.80 -3.20 2.14
C MET A 121 22.07 -4.67 1.81
N ASN A 122 21.64 -5.12 0.63
CA ASN A 122 21.87 -6.44 0.06
C ASN A 122 23.30 -6.69 -0.47
N HIS A 123 24.25 -5.80 -0.20
CA HIS A 123 25.67 -5.98 -0.51
C HIS A 123 26.53 -5.88 0.78
N PRO A 124 27.50 -6.79 1.00
CA PRO A 124 28.34 -6.80 2.22
C PRO A 124 29.06 -5.48 2.50
N ASP A 125 29.61 -4.85 1.46
CA ASP A 125 30.38 -3.59 1.61
C ASP A 125 29.54 -2.40 2.11
N ASN A 126 28.21 -2.50 2.05
CA ASN A 126 27.32 -1.41 2.45
C ASN A 126 26.84 -1.54 3.89
N GLU A 127 27.20 -2.62 4.60
CA GLU A 127 26.64 -2.94 5.92
C GLU A 127 26.95 -1.87 6.97
N ASP A 128 28.20 -1.40 7.05
CA ASP A 128 28.58 -0.35 8.01
C ASP A 128 27.89 0.98 7.70
N THR A 129 27.79 1.33 6.41
CA THR A 129 27.08 2.53 5.95
C THR A 129 25.58 2.46 6.27
N PHE A 130 24.97 1.29 6.09
CA PHE A 130 23.58 1.05 6.46
C PHE A 130 23.36 1.26 7.96
N ILE A 131 24.21 0.68 8.80
CA ILE A 131 24.09 0.84 10.26
C ILE A 131 24.24 2.30 10.69
N ALA A 132 25.23 3.01 10.17
CA ALA A 132 25.41 4.43 10.45
C ALA A 132 24.17 5.26 10.05
N ALA A 133 23.58 4.97 8.89
CA ALA A 133 22.37 5.65 8.43
C ALA A 133 21.14 5.36 9.31
N ILE A 134 21.01 4.15 9.86
CA ILE A 134 19.94 3.82 10.82
C ILE A 134 20.12 4.58 12.13
N GLU A 135 21.35 4.67 12.66
CA GLU A 135 21.61 5.47 13.88
C GLU A 135 21.28 6.95 13.67
N GLU A 136 21.67 7.53 12.53
CA GLU A 136 21.30 8.90 12.17
C GLU A 136 19.78 9.07 12.06
N ALA A 137 19.12 8.15 11.35
CA ALA A 137 17.68 8.17 11.13
C ALA A 137 16.89 8.07 12.43
N CYS A 138 17.36 7.33 13.45
CA CYS A 138 16.75 7.32 14.77
C CYS A 138 16.70 8.72 15.40
N GLY A 139 17.77 9.52 15.26
CA GLY A 139 17.79 10.92 15.70
C GLY A 139 16.75 11.79 14.99
N ILE A 140 16.49 11.54 13.70
CA ILE A 140 15.43 12.19 12.93
C ILE A 140 14.04 11.76 13.41
N ALA A 141 13.84 10.46 13.61
CA ALA A 141 12.58 9.89 14.10
C ALA A 141 12.15 10.57 15.41
N HIS A 142 13.07 10.74 16.36
CA HIS A 142 12.80 11.42 17.63
C HIS A 142 12.39 12.89 17.45
N ARG A 143 13.04 13.63 16.55
CA ARG A 143 12.69 15.04 16.25
C ARG A 143 11.33 15.16 15.59
N TRP A 144 10.96 14.18 14.76
CA TRP A 144 9.68 14.11 14.07
C TRP A 144 8.56 13.45 14.88
N ASN A 145 8.88 12.88 16.04
CA ASN A 145 7.95 12.04 16.80
C ASN A 145 7.33 10.95 15.92
N CYS A 146 8.17 10.31 15.11
CA CYS A 146 7.83 9.24 14.19
C CYS A 146 8.51 7.95 14.65
N ASP A 147 7.75 6.87 14.78
CA ASP A 147 8.19 5.59 15.34
C ASP A 147 8.44 4.53 14.26
N LYS A 148 8.41 4.89 12.97
CA LYS A 148 8.60 3.99 11.83
C LYS A 148 9.49 4.63 10.77
N MET A 149 10.39 3.83 10.22
CA MET A 149 11.20 4.24 9.08
C MET A 149 11.30 3.13 8.04
N CYS A 150 11.01 3.48 6.78
CA CYS A 150 11.14 2.59 5.64
C CYS A 150 12.61 2.33 5.31
N VAL A 151 12.92 1.05 5.08
CA VAL A 151 14.21 0.59 4.58
C VAL A 151 13.99 -0.34 3.39
N VAL A 152 14.80 -0.15 2.35
CA VAL A 152 14.69 -0.90 1.10
C VAL A 152 15.91 -1.83 0.92
N ALA A 153 15.67 -3.07 0.47
CA ALA A 153 16.72 -4.10 0.38
C ALA A 153 17.86 -3.72 -0.58
N GLY A 154 17.51 -3.36 -1.81
CA GLY A 154 18.44 -2.87 -2.82
C GLY A 154 18.25 -3.49 -4.20
N ASN A 155 18.87 -2.86 -5.21
CA ASN A 155 18.91 -3.42 -6.57
C ASN A 155 19.83 -4.66 -6.63
N ASN A 156 19.63 -5.48 -7.67
CA ASN A 156 20.44 -6.66 -7.90
C ASN A 156 21.93 -6.32 -7.97
N GLN A 157 22.72 -7.09 -7.22
CA GLN A 157 24.16 -6.91 -7.10
C GLN A 157 24.91 -7.79 -8.11
N PRO A 158 25.83 -7.23 -8.91
CA PRO A 158 26.62 -8.01 -9.86
C PRO A 158 27.38 -9.15 -9.16
N GLY A 159 27.28 -10.36 -9.70
CA GLY A 159 28.00 -11.53 -9.17
C GLY A 159 27.36 -12.18 -7.94
N MET A 160 26.22 -11.69 -7.46
CA MET A 160 25.48 -12.30 -6.36
C MET A 160 24.20 -12.99 -6.84
N THR A 161 23.90 -14.17 -6.31
CA THR A 161 22.60 -14.82 -6.48
C THR A 161 21.53 -14.11 -5.65
N GLN A 162 20.25 -14.34 -5.97
CA GLN A 162 19.15 -13.82 -5.15
C GLN A 162 19.25 -14.29 -3.70
N GLU A 163 19.56 -15.58 -3.47
CA GLU A 163 19.75 -16.12 -2.13
C GLU A 163 20.87 -15.41 -1.36
N GLN A 164 22.02 -15.13 -2.00
CA GLN A 164 23.11 -14.38 -1.38
C GLN A 164 22.69 -12.95 -1.01
N MET A 165 21.95 -12.28 -1.89
CA MET A 165 21.43 -10.94 -1.63
C MET A 165 20.43 -10.93 -0.46
N LEU A 166 19.48 -11.87 -0.43
CA LEU A 166 18.50 -11.96 0.65
C LEU A 166 19.16 -12.34 1.99
N ALA A 167 20.14 -13.26 1.99
CA ALA A 167 20.92 -13.58 3.17
C ALA A 167 21.68 -12.35 3.71
N GLN A 168 22.20 -11.51 2.82
CA GLN A 168 22.85 -10.25 3.22
C GLN A 168 21.84 -9.24 3.79
N VAL A 169 20.61 -9.16 3.26
CA VAL A 169 19.53 -8.35 3.84
C VAL A 169 19.21 -8.82 5.26
N VAL A 170 19.06 -10.14 5.49
CA VAL A 170 18.85 -10.67 6.84
C VAL A 170 19.99 -10.27 7.78
N LYS A 171 21.25 -10.41 7.33
CA LYS A 171 22.43 -10.05 8.12
C LYS A 171 22.43 -8.57 8.52
N ALA A 172 22.17 -7.68 7.56
CA ALA A 172 22.11 -6.24 7.79
C ALA A 172 20.98 -5.88 8.79
N LEU A 173 19.79 -6.44 8.62
CA LEU A 173 18.65 -6.20 9.51
C LEU A 173 18.85 -6.78 10.92
N LYS A 174 19.46 -7.96 11.06
CA LYS A 174 19.85 -8.52 12.37
C LYS A 174 20.80 -7.59 13.12
N ARG A 175 21.71 -6.92 12.40
CA ARG A 175 22.64 -5.96 12.99
C ARG A 175 21.96 -4.64 13.36
N ALA A 176 20.95 -4.21 12.60
CA ALA A 176 20.18 -2.99 12.87
C ALA A 176 19.11 -3.16 13.97
N ALA A 177 18.58 -4.38 14.15
CA ALA A 177 17.49 -4.66 15.09
C ALA A 177 17.75 -4.17 16.53
N PRO A 178 18.94 -4.36 17.15
CA PRO A 178 19.21 -3.84 18.50
C PRO A 178 19.17 -2.30 18.60
N ILE A 179 19.46 -1.59 17.50
CA ILE A 179 19.35 -0.13 17.43
C ILE A 179 17.87 0.25 17.40
N ALA A 180 17.10 -0.36 16.50
CA ALA A 180 15.66 -0.15 16.38
C ALA A 180 14.91 -0.41 17.71
N GLU A 181 15.26 -1.49 18.41
CA GLU A 181 14.72 -1.86 19.73
C GLU A 181 15.06 -0.84 20.82
N ARG A 182 16.34 -0.44 20.91
CA ARG A 182 16.81 0.53 21.91
C ARG A 182 16.15 1.90 21.72
N GLU A 183 16.08 2.35 20.48
CA GLU A 183 15.54 3.67 20.11
C GLU A 183 14.01 3.65 20.04
N LYS A 184 13.38 2.47 20.06
CA LYS A 184 11.94 2.27 19.88
C LYS A 184 11.41 2.83 18.57
N VAL A 185 12.18 2.68 17.50
CA VAL A 185 11.80 3.08 16.13
C VAL A 185 11.85 1.85 15.23
N MET A 186 10.71 1.47 14.66
CA MET A 186 10.56 0.26 13.86
C MET A 186 11.12 0.46 12.45
N LEU A 187 11.93 -0.49 11.99
CA LEU A 187 12.31 -0.62 10.58
C LEU A 187 11.18 -1.35 9.84
N ILE A 188 10.64 -0.72 8.81
CA ILE A 188 9.64 -1.32 7.92
C ILE A 188 10.29 -1.65 6.58
N LEU A 189 10.62 -2.93 6.36
CA LEU A 189 11.23 -3.45 5.14
C LEU A 189 10.18 -3.49 4.03
N GLU A 190 10.45 -2.81 2.92
CA GLU A 190 9.50 -2.72 1.81
C GLU A 190 9.92 -3.64 0.64
N PRO A 191 9.17 -4.72 0.37
CA PRO A 191 9.28 -5.47 -0.86
C PRO A 191 8.62 -4.72 -2.02
N MET A 192 9.21 -4.83 -3.21
CA MET A 192 8.82 -4.05 -4.38
C MET A 192 8.03 -4.88 -5.40
N ASN A 193 7.68 -4.28 -6.55
CA ASN A 193 7.23 -5.01 -7.73
C ASN A 193 8.28 -4.91 -8.86
N GLY A 194 8.60 -6.04 -9.49
CA GLY A 194 9.59 -6.09 -10.58
C GLY A 194 9.01 -5.83 -11.97
N ARG A 195 7.68 -5.88 -12.11
CA ARG A 195 7.00 -5.82 -13.41
C ARG A 195 6.81 -4.40 -13.92
N VAL A 196 6.50 -3.45 -13.03
CA VAL A 196 6.08 -2.09 -13.41
C VAL A 196 7.10 -1.05 -12.98
N ASP A 197 7.49 -1.02 -11.70
CA ASP A 197 8.25 0.11 -11.15
C ASP A 197 9.73 -0.19 -10.88
N HIS A 198 10.05 -1.40 -10.41
CA HIS A 198 11.40 -1.71 -9.92
C HIS A 198 12.01 -2.95 -10.59
N PRO A 199 12.11 -2.99 -11.94
CA PRO A 199 12.82 -4.06 -12.62
C PRO A 199 14.27 -4.10 -12.13
N GLY A 200 14.70 -5.26 -11.62
CA GLY A 200 16.04 -5.45 -11.11
C GLY A 200 16.24 -5.15 -9.63
N HIS A 201 15.17 -5.02 -8.83
CA HIS A 201 15.23 -5.14 -7.38
C HIS A 201 15.49 -6.59 -6.91
N CYS A 202 15.95 -6.80 -5.67
CA CYS A 202 16.23 -8.16 -5.17
C CYS A 202 15.09 -8.81 -4.35
N LEU A 203 14.16 -8.01 -3.83
CA LEU A 203 13.09 -8.46 -2.94
C LEU A 203 11.69 -8.07 -3.47
N TYR A 204 10.87 -9.07 -3.76
CA TYR A 204 9.52 -8.88 -4.29
C TYR A 204 8.51 -9.73 -3.52
N GLY A 205 7.27 -9.26 -3.44
CA GLY A 205 6.18 -9.98 -2.80
C GLY A 205 6.38 -10.22 -1.29
N SER A 206 5.44 -10.94 -0.69
CA SER A 206 5.41 -11.14 0.76
C SER A 206 6.24 -12.34 1.21
N THR A 207 6.37 -13.38 0.39
CA THR A 207 6.96 -14.67 0.80
C THR A 207 8.37 -14.51 1.39
N ASP A 208 9.28 -13.87 0.66
CA ASP A 208 10.65 -13.65 1.14
C ASP A 208 10.72 -12.59 2.24
N ALA A 209 9.91 -11.54 2.16
CA ALA A 209 9.88 -10.48 3.17
C ALA A 209 9.43 -11.00 4.54
N VAL A 210 8.41 -11.87 4.57
CA VAL A 210 7.92 -12.56 5.77
C VAL A 210 8.98 -13.50 6.33
N ARG A 211 9.65 -14.29 5.48
CA ARG A 211 10.76 -15.15 5.88
C ARG A 211 11.88 -14.34 6.53
N ILE A 212 12.30 -13.25 5.90
CA ILE A 212 13.36 -12.36 6.40
C ILE A 212 12.99 -11.80 7.78
N CYS A 213 11.79 -11.21 7.94
CA CYS A 213 11.40 -10.62 9.21
C CYS A 213 11.29 -11.66 10.34
N ARG A 214 10.76 -12.86 10.04
CA ARG A 214 10.72 -13.99 10.99
C ARG A 214 12.13 -14.48 11.36
N GLU A 215 13.07 -14.47 10.43
CA GLU A 215 14.47 -14.87 10.71
C GLU A 215 15.25 -13.81 11.50
N VAL A 216 15.00 -12.53 11.23
CA VAL A 216 15.53 -11.42 12.05
C VAL A 216 14.99 -11.50 13.48
N ASN A 217 13.73 -11.92 13.63
CA ASN A 217 13.09 -12.19 14.92
C ASN A 217 13.15 -11.01 15.90
N SER A 218 12.88 -9.80 15.41
CA SER A 218 12.79 -8.58 16.23
C SER A 218 11.38 -7.99 16.16
N PRO A 219 10.79 -7.52 17.27
CA PRO A 219 9.53 -6.80 17.21
C PRO A 219 9.63 -5.43 16.52
N PHE A 220 10.84 -4.90 16.32
CA PHE A 220 11.10 -3.62 15.65
C PHE A 220 11.63 -3.75 14.21
N VAL A 221 11.60 -4.96 13.64
CA VAL A 221 11.85 -5.17 12.20
C VAL A 221 10.63 -5.88 11.61
N LYS A 222 9.87 -5.15 10.81
CA LYS A 222 8.59 -5.57 10.23
C LYS A 222 8.51 -5.21 8.76
N ILE A 223 7.42 -5.56 8.10
CA ILE A 223 7.18 -5.30 6.69
C ILE A 223 6.41 -3.99 6.53
N ASN A 224 6.86 -3.15 5.61
CA ASN A 224 6.00 -2.17 4.95
C ASN A 224 5.20 -2.90 3.88
N TRP A 225 3.95 -3.22 4.18
CA TRP A 225 3.12 -4.07 3.32
C TRP A 225 2.37 -3.18 2.32
N ASP A 226 3.09 -2.70 1.29
CA ASP A 226 2.47 -1.94 0.20
C ASP A 226 1.62 -2.85 -0.68
N LEU A 227 0.30 -2.70 -0.56
CA LEU A 227 -0.70 -3.47 -1.28
C LEU A 227 -0.59 -3.31 -2.81
N TYR A 228 -0.07 -2.19 -3.31
CA TYR A 228 0.19 -1.99 -4.73
C TYR A 228 1.31 -2.93 -5.23
N HIS A 229 2.42 -2.98 -4.50
CA HIS A 229 3.54 -3.86 -4.82
C HIS A 229 3.16 -5.33 -4.71
N MET A 230 2.41 -5.70 -3.66
CA MET A 230 1.90 -7.06 -3.48
C MET A 230 0.93 -7.48 -4.58
N HIS A 231 -0.02 -6.61 -4.96
CA HIS A 231 -1.01 -6.93 -6.00
C HIS A 231 -0.35 -7.27 -7.33
N ILE A 232 0.66 -6.47 -7.73
CA ILE A 232 1.39 -6.68 -8.98
C ILE A 232 2.23 -7.95 -8.96
N SER A 233 2.77 -8.30 -7.79
CA SER A 233 3.75 -9.38 -7.66
C SER A 233 3.10 -10.75 -7.46
N GLU A 234 2.02 -10.82 -6.68
CA GLU A 234 1.44 -12.09 -6.22
C GLU A 234 -0.09 -12.11 -6.20
N GLY A 235 -0.77 -10.96 -6.21
CA GLY A 235 -2.24 -10.92 -6.09
C GLY A 235 -2.70 -11.36 -4.70
N ASP A 236 -3.86 -12.05 -4.62
CA ASP A 236 -4.47 -12.59 -3.39
C ASP A 236 -4.22 -11.77 -2.11
N LEU A 237 -4.50 -10.46 -2.18
CA LEU A 237 -4.08 -9.50 -1.14
C LEU A 237 -4.60 -9.87 0.25
N CYS A 238 -5.86 -10.33 0.35
CA CYS A 238 -6.45 -10.71 1.63
C CYS A 238 -5.86 -12.03 2.16
N GLY A 239 -5.62 -13.01 1.28
CA GLY A 239 -5.02 -14.29 1.65
C GLY A 239 -3.61 -14.10 2.19
N HIS A 240 -2.74 -13.46 1.42
CA HIS A 240 -1.36 -13.22 1.83
C HIS A 240 -1.25 -12.29 3.05
N LEU A 241 -2.10 -11.25 3.14
CA LEU A 241 -2.13 -10.40 4.33
C LEU A 241 -2.47 -11.22 5.58
N ARG A 242 -3.38 -12.18 5.50
CA ARG A 242 -3.73 -13.06 6.62
C ARG A 242 -2.59 -14.01 7.01
N GLU A 243 -1.88 -14.55 6.03
CA GLU A 243 -0.76 -15.49 6.23
C GLU A 243 0.48 -14.83 6.85
N GLY A 244 0.72 -13.56 6.51
CA GLY A 244 1.88 -12.78 6.97
C GLY A 244 1.57 -11.69 7.99
N PHE A 245 0.33 -11.62 8.52
CA PHE A 245 -0.14 -10.50 9.33
C PHE A 245 0.74 -10.22 10.56
N ASP A 246 1.33 -11.27 11.16
CA ASP A 246 2.24 -11.18 12.29
C ASP A 246 3.51 -10.36 12.01
N GLN A 247 3.84 -10.13 10.73
CA GLN A 247 4.99 -9.35 10.28
C GLN A 247 4.63 -7.98 9.71
N VAL A 248 3.35 -7.58 9.69
CA VAL A 248 2.94 -6.25 9.21
C VAL A 248 3.32 -5.17 10.23
N GLY A 249 4.16 -4.22 9.83
CA GLY A 249 4.52 -3.04 10.62
C GLY A 249 3.83 -1.77 10.14
N TYR A 250 3.53 -1.73 8.84
CA TYR A 250 2.88 -0.61 8.17
C TYR A 250 2.16 -1.09 6.91
N LEU A 251 1.16 -0.34 6.44
CA LEU A 251 0.45 -0.61 5.19
C LEU A 251 0.53 0.61 4.29
N GLN A 252 0.73 0.40 2.99
CA GLN A 252 0.55 1.41 1.96
C GLN A 252 -0.43 0.91 0.90
N LEU A 253 -0.98 1.85 0.14
CA LEU A 253 -1.84 1.55 -0.98
C LEU A 253 -1.67 2.52 -2.15
N ALA A 254 -1.92 1.97 -3.34
CA ALA A 254 -2.19 2.67 -4.58
C ALA A 254 -2.89 1.69 -5.53
N ASP A 255 -3.84 2.17 -6.32
CA ASP A 255 -4.58 1.32 -7.24
C ASP A 255 -3.71 0.85 -8.42
N HIS A 256 -4.07 -0.30 -8.97
CA HIS A 256 -3.42 -0.89 -10.14
C HIS A 256 -4.46 -1.13 -11.23
N PRO A 257 -4.17 -0.84 -12.52
CA PRO A 257 -2.99 -0.14 -13.03
C PRO A 257 -2.97 1.37 -12.69
N GLY A 258 -1.82 2.02 -12.90
CA GLY A 258 -1.67 3.48 -12.82
C GLY A 258 -0.96 4.02 -11.57
N ARG A 259 -0.99 3.29 -10.44
CA ARG A 259 -0.46 3.75 -9.14
C ARG A 259 -1.14 5.05 -8.68
N ASN A 260 -2.45 5.12 -8.92
CA ASN A 260 -3.31 6.25 -8.57
C ASN A 260 -4.13 5.93 -7.30
N GLU A 261 -4.99 6.86 -6.88
CA GLU A 261 -5.86 6.69 -5.73
C GLU A 261 -6.85 5.50 -5.90
N PRO A 262 -7.35 4.90 -4.80
CA PRO A 262 -8.37 3.85 -4.86
C PRO A 262 -9.57 4.20 -5.75
N GLY A 263 -10.03 3.22 -6.53
CA GLY A 263 -11.19 3.35 -7.41
C GLY A 263 -10.86 3.85 -8.82
N THR A 264 -9.58 3.88 -9.18
CA THR A 264 -9.12 4.15 -10.56
C THR A 264 -8.69 2.88 -11.30
N GLY A 265 -8.49 1.78 -10.58
CA GLY A 265 -8.00 0.51 -11.08
C GLY A 265 -8.89 -0.67 -10.67
N GLU A 266 -8.28 -1.85 -10.57
CA GLU A 266 -8.96 -3.12 -10.38
C GLU A 266 -9.03 -3.58 -8.92
N ILE A 267 -8.36 -2.89 -7.99
CA ILE A 267 -8.28 -3.34 -6.58
C ILE A 267 -9.52 -2.86 -5.81
N HIS A 268 -10.28 -3.81 -5.26
CA HIS A 268 -11.44 -3.50 -4.41
C HIS A 268 -11.01 -3.19 -2.95
N TYR A 269 -10.45 -1.99 -2.73
CA TYR A 269 -9.83 -1.59 -1.47
C TYR A 269 -10.73 -1.68 -0.24
N ASN A 270 -12.03 -1.46 -0.40
CA ASN A 270 -13.02 -1.66 0.65
C ASN A 270 -12.89 -3.04 1.33
N ARG A 271 -12.75 -4.10 0.53
CA ARG A 271 -12.57 -5.46 1.04
C ARG A 271 -11.22 -5.64 1.74
N VAL A 272 -10.16 -5.08 1.16
CA VAL A 272 -8.78 -5.23 1.67
C VAL A 272 -8.60 -4.49 3.00
N LEU A 273 -9.09 -3.25 3.10
CA LEU A 273 -9.07 -2.46 4.33
C LEU A 273 -9.89 -3.12 5.45
N ARG A 274 -11.08 -3.65 5.11
CA ARG A 274 -11.89 -4.43 6.06
C ARG A 274 -11.17 -5.67 6.57
N GLU A 275 -10.47 -6.40 5.69
CA GLU A 275 -9.66 -7.56 6.07
C GLU A 275 -8.54 -7.14 7.04
N ALA A 276 -7.77 -6.10 6.70
CA ALA A 276 -6.71 -5.57 7.57
C ALA A 276 -7.26 -5.17 8.96
N HIS A 277 -8.41 -4.49 8.99
CA HIS A 277 -9.06 -4.13 10.24
C HIS A 277 -9.54 -5.36 11.04
N ALA A 278 -10.10 -6.37 10.37
CA ALA A 278 -10.55 -7.61 11.00
C ALA A 278 -9.38 -8.43 11.58
N LEU A 279 -8.21 -8.40 10.94
CA LEU A 279 -6.97 -9.00 11.45
C LEU A 279 -6.38 -8.23 12.64
N GLY A 280 -6.82 -6.99 12.86
CA GLY A 280 -6.43 -6.19 14.03
C GLY A 280 -5.53 -5.00 13.71
N TYR A 281 -5.33 -4.63 12.44
CA TYR A 281 -4.50 -3.48 12.09
C TYR A 281 -5.18 -2.18 12.53
N ARG A 282 -4.43 -1.33 13.24
CA ARG A 282 -4.90 -0.03 13.75
C ARG A 282 -3.91 1.12 13.48
N GLY A 283 -2.83 0.82 12.75
CA GLY A 283 -1.84 1.81 12.32
C GLY A 283 -2.36 2.75 11.24
N PHE A 284 -1.50 3.62 10.74
CA PHE A 284 -1.82 4.42 9.57
C PHE A 284 -1.76 3.57 8.29
N VAL A 285 -2.50 3.98 7.27
CA VAL A 285 -2.39 3.41 5.92
C VAL A 285 -1.89 4.52 4.99
N GLY A 286 -0.73 4.30 4.40
CA GLY A 286 -0.10 5.25 3.49
C GLY A 286 -0.78 5.34 2.13
N LEU A 287 -0.96 6.56 1.65
CA LEU A 287 -1.44 6.86 0.30
C LEU A 287 -0.24 7.15 -0.61
N GLU A 288 0.55 6.12 -0.91
CA GLU A 288 1.68 6.20 -1.84
C GLU A 288 1.22 6.07 -3.30
N CYS A 289 0.34 6.98 -3.67
CA CYS A 289 -0.29 7.04 -4.98
C CYS A 289 -0.21 8.44 -5.57
N ARG A 290 -0.25 8.55 -6.90
CA ARG A 290 -0.34 9.84 -7.60
C ARG A 290 -1.80 10.14 -7.87
N PRO A 291 -2.37 11.23 -7.36
CA PRO A 291 -3.71 11.66 -7.77
C PRO A 291 -3.85 11.69 -9.30
N SER A 292 -4.86 11.00 -9.83
CA SER A 292 -5.11 10.91 -11.27
C SER A 292 -5.65 12.23 -11.87
N GLY A 293 -6.25 13.06 -11.02
CA GLY A 293 -6.78 14.37 -11.34
C GLY A 293 -6.57 15.35 -10.18
N ASP A 294 -7.61 16.11 -9.85
CA ASP A 294 -7.59 17.03 -8.71
C ASP A 294 -7.43 16.29 -7.38
N GLU A 295 -6.58 16.80 -6.49
CA GLU A 295 -6.27 16.14 -5.22
C GLU A 295 -7.45 16.10 -4.24
N VAL A 296 -8.41 17.03 -4.31
CA VAL A 296 -9.63 16.99 -3.49
C VAL A 296 -10.52 15.83 -3.95
N ASP A 297 -10.68 15.66 -5.26
CA ASP A 297 -11.45 14.54 -5.82
C ASP A 297 -10.77 13.19 -5.55
N ALA A 298 -9.43 13.14 -5.62
CA ALA A 298 -8.68 11.95 -5.22
C ALA A 298 -8.89 11.62 -3.74
N ALA A 299 -8.85 12.63 -2.85
CA ALA A 299 -9.12 12.44 -1.43
C ALA A 299 -10.55 11.96 -1.15
N ARG A 300 -11.55 12.43 -1.92
CA ARG A 300 -12.94 11.92 -1.83
C ARG A 300 -13.03 10.44 -2.23
N ARG A 301 -12.29 10.02 -3.26
CA ARG A 301 -12.22 8.60 -3.66
C ARG A 301 -11.56 7.73 -2.59
N VAL A 302 -10.49 8.22 -1.98
CA VAL A 302 -9.86 7.56 -0.81
C VAL A 302 -10.89 7.39 0.31
N ALA A 303 -11.65 8.44 0.64
CA ALA A 303 -12.67 8.37 1.69
C ALA A 303 -13.78 7.35 1.35
N ALA A 304 -14.22 7.31 0.09
CA ALA A 304 -15.22 6.35 -0.38
C ALA A 304 -14.74 4.88 -0.30
N ALA A 305 -13.43 4.64 -0.40
CA ALA A 305 -12.87 3.29 -0.25
C ALA A 305 -12.99 2.75 1.19
N ASP A 306 -13.16 3.61 2.18
CA ASP A 306 -13.25 3.23 3.61
C ASP A 306 -14.71 3.13 4.12
N VAL A 307 -15.70 2.96 3.24
CA VAL A 307 -17.12 2.82 3.61
C VAL A 307 -17.57 1.36 3.56
N TRP A 308 -17.46 0.60 4.66
CA TRP A 308 -17.73 -0.86 4.71
C TRP A 308 -18.32 -1.39 6.01
#